data_AF-A0A1S1H8Z0-F1
#
_entry.id   AF-A0A1S1H8Z0-F1
#
_cell.length_a   1.000
_cell.length_b   1.000
_cell.length_c   1.000
_cell.angle_alpha   90.00
_cell.angle_beta   90.00
_cell.angle_gamma   90.00
#
_symmetry.space_group_name_H-M   'P 1'
#
loop_
_entity.id
_entity.type
_entity.pdbx_description
1 polymer ?
#
loop_
_entity_poly.entity_id
_entity_poly.type
_entity_poly.pdbx_seq_one_letter_code
_entity_poly.pdbx_strand_id
1 'polypeptide(L)'
;MTSLNAVMSAKPGEGPNFFGYIYGPQAKVTPPRDAPPMFAAIAFDDPLFPTMGFPIVEAWHKANRPVELHAYAKGGHGFGLGIEGTTTPLMLDQFVAWLNAGGFLKSQKSE
;
A
#
# COMPACT_ATOMS: atom_id res chain seq x y z
N MET A 1 -1.59 12.23 -3.63
CA MET A 1 -1.91 10.89 -4.16
C MET A 1 -3.40 10.62 -3.96
N THR A 2 -4.14 10.21 -4.98
CA THR A 2 -5.61 10.09 -4.96
C THR A 2 -6.11 9.08 -3.91
N SER A 3 -5.48 7.92 -3.77
CA SER A 3 -5.88 6.90 -2.79
C SER A 3 -5.70 7.35 -1.34
N LEU A 4 -4.58 8.00 -1.02
CA LEU A 4 -4.35 8.57 0.31
C LEU A 4 -5.35 9.68 0.62
N ASN A 5 -5.65 10.56 -0.33
CA ASN A 5 -6.64 11.61 -0.11
C ASN A 5 -8.03 11.04 0.22
N ALA A 6 -8.45 9.97 -0.46
CA ALA A 6 -9.72 9.29 -0.16
C ALA A 6 -9.80 8.78 1.29
N VAL A 7 -8.67 8.37 1.87
CA VAL A 7 -8.58 7.99 3.29
C VAL A 7 -8.60 9.23 4.20
N MET A 8 -7.80 10.25 3.87
CA MET A 8 -7.61 11.42 4.72
C MET A 8 -8.83 12.33 4.78
N SER A 9 -9.65 12.36 3.73
CA SER A 9 -10.85 13.20 3.65
C SER A 9 -12.15 12.47 3.98
N ALA A 10 -12.10 11.18 4.29
CA ALA A 10 -13.29 10.42 4.63
C ALA A 10 -13.91 10.92 5.93
N LYS A 11 -15.24 11.00 5.97
CA LYS A 11 -15.95 11.16 7.24
C LYS A 11 -15.87 9.86 8.05
N PRO A 12 -16.02 9.93 9.39
CA PRO A 12 -16.01 8.73 10.23
C PRO A 12 -17.00 7.68 9.72
N GLY A 13 -16.52 6.48 9.42
CA GLY A 13 -17.34 5.37 8.91
C GLY A 13 -17.67 5.41 7.41
N GLU A 14 -17.28 6.45 6.68
CA GLU A 14 -17.45 6.56 5.22
C GLU A 14 -16.15 6.25 4.45
N GLY A 15 -15.08 5.87 5.15
CA GLY A 15 -13.79 5.51 4.56
C GLY A 15 -13.80 4.15 3.86
N PRO A 16 -12.79 3.87 3.02
CA PRO A 16 -12.69 2.57 2.36
C PRO A 16 -12.35 1.46 3.36
N ASN A 17 -12.70 0.21 3.04
CA ASN A 17 -12.39 -0.94 3.91
C ASN A 17 -10.89 -1.27 3.97
N PHE A 18 -10.14 -0.93 2.91
CA PHE A 18 -8.70 -1.05 2.78
C PHE A 18 -8.21 -0.08 1.69
N PHE A 19 -6.90 0.15 1.58
CA PHE A 19 -6.36 0.87 0.42
C PHE A 19 -4.96 0.40 0.03
N GLY A 20 -4.72 0.38 -1.28
CA GLY A 20 -3.39 0.21 -1.86
C GLY A 20 -2.66 1.55 -2.00
N TYR A 21 -1.49 1.65 -1.38
CA TYR A 21 -0.59 2.79 -1.47
C TYR A 21 0.65 2.43 -2.28
N ILE A 22 0.44 2.35 -3.59
CA ILE A 22 1.43 1.88 -4.57
C ILE A 22 2.04 3.10 -5.27
N TYR A 23 3.37 3.18 -5.34
CA TYR A 23 4.13 4.32 -5.88
C TYR A 23 3.87 5.64 -5.14
N GLY A 24 3.34 5.58 -3.93
CA GLY A 24 2.96 6.79 -3.20
C GLY A 24 4.15 7.48 -2.53
N PRO A 25 4.12 8.82 -2.37
CA PRO A 25 5.12 9.55 -1.61
C PRO A 25 5.28 8.98 -0.19
N GLN A 26 6.51 8.77 0.26
CA GLN A 26 6.80 8.32 1.63
C GLN A 26 6.81 9.52 2.60
N ALA A 27 5.67 10.22 2.70
CA ALA A 27 5.53 11.43 3.49
C ALA A 27 5.16 11.12 4.95
N LYS A 28 5.61 11.95 5.88
CA LYS A 28 5.15 11.91 7.27
C LYS A 28 3.74 12.47 7.35
N VAL A 29 2.79 11.65 7.78
CA VAL A 29 1.38 12.04 7.97
C VAL A 29 0.87 11.54 9.32
N THR A 30 -0.23 12.12 9.78
CA THR A 30 -0.99 11.61 10.92
C THR A 30 -2.20 10.84 10.37
N PRO A 31 -2.26 9.50 10.50
CA PRO A 31 -3.41 8.74 10.02
C PRO A 31 -4.68 9.16 10.77
N PRO A 32 -5.85 9.14 10.13
CA PRO A 32 -7.11 9.32 10.83
C PRO A 32 -7.30 8.19 11.86
N ARG A 33 -8.11 8.44 12.90
CA ARG A 33 -8.34 7.48 14.00
C ARG A 33 -8.84 6.13 13.51
N ASP A 34 -9.68 6.12 12.48
CA ASP A 34 -10.27 4.95 11.84
C ASP A 34 -9.55 4.55 10.54
N ALA A 35 -8.28 4.93 10.39
CA ALA A 35 -7.49 4.63 9.19
C ALA A 35 -7.60 3.16 8.76
N PRO A 36 -7.93 2.87 7.49
CA PRO A 36 -8.10 1.50 7.04
C PRO A 36 -6.74 0.79 6.89
N PRO A 37 -6.74 -0.56 6.84
CA PRO A 37 -5.57 -1.36 6.49
C PRO A 37 -4.89 -0.87 5.20
N MET A 38 -3.56 -0.82 5.22
CA MET A 38 -2.75 -0.35 4.10
C MET A 38 -1.86 -1.46 3.54
N PHE A 39 -1.89 -1.62 2.22
CA PHE A 39 -0.84 -2.32 1.48
C PHE A 39 0.03 -1.28 0.77
N ALA A 40 1.31 -1.18 1.11
CA ALA A 40 2.23 -0.23 0.52
C ALA A 40 3.26 -0.93 -0.38
N ALA A 41 3.54 -0.34 -1.55
CA ALA A 41 4.53 -0.86 -2.49
C ALA A 41 5.31 0.27 -3.17
N ILE A 42 6.65 0.17 -3.15
CA ILE A 42 7.55 1.20 -3.74
C ILE A 42 8.88 0.58 -4.17
N ALA A 43 9.54 1.17 -5.17
CA ALA A 43 10.90 0.81 -5.56
C ALA A 43 11.92 1.82 -4.99
N PHE A 44 13.10 1.35 -4.58
CA PHE A 44 14.15 2.21 -4.03
C PHE A 44 14.83 3.11 -5.07
N ASP A 45 14.76 2.75 -6.34
CA ASP A 45 15.22 3.55 -7.47
C ASP A 45 14.10 4.42 -8.07
N ASP A 46 13.00 4.65 -7.36
CA ASP A 46 11.94 5.59 -7.76
C ASP A 46 12.49 7.03 -7.81
N PRO A 47 12.60 7.66 -9.00
CA PRO A 47 13.18 8.98 -9.14
C PRO A 47 12.26 10.11 -8.68
N LEU A 48 10.95 9.85 -8.53
CA LEU A 48 9.98 10.85 -8.08
C LEU A 48 9.87 10.89 -6.56
N PHE A 49 9.99 9.73 -5.92
CA PHE A 49 9.90 9.58 -4.47
C PHE A 49 11.13 8.88 -3.90
N PRO A 50 12.31 9.52 -3.97
CA PRO A 50 13.51 9.00 -3.34
C PRO A 50 13.24 8.83 -1.84
N THR A 51 13.34 7.60 -1.36
CA THR A 51 13.02 7.24 0.01
C THR A 51 14.30 7.10 0.84
N MET A 52 14.33 7.77 2.00
CA MET A 52 15.32 7.54 3.06
C MET A 52 14.71 6.70 4.21
N GLY A 53 13.54 6.10 3.99
CA GLY A 53 12.70 5.44 5.00
C GLY A 53 11.20 5.52 4.66
N PHE A 54 10.36 4.97 5.53
CA PHE A 54 8.93 4.76 5.24
C PHE A 54 8.01 5.42 6.30
N PRO A 55 8.06 6.74 6.48
CA PRO A 55 7.35 7.40 7.58
C PRO A 55 5.82 7.25 7.50
N ILE A 56 5.23 7.08 6.33
CA ILE A 56 3.78 6.78 6.22
C ILE A 56 3.45 5.39 6.75
N VAL A 57 4.27 4.39 6.42
CA VAL A 57 4.14 3.01 6.94
C VAL A 57 4.33 3.00 8.44
N GLU A 58 5.36 3.68 8.94
CA GLU A 58 5.59 3.84 10.38
C GLU A 58 4.41 4.52 11.09
N ALA A 59 3.79 5.53 10.47
CA ALA A 59 2.66 6.22 11.04
C ALA A 59 1.45 5.30 11.19
N TRP A 60 1.16 4.47 10.18
CA TRP A 60 0.12 3.44 10.26
C TRP A 60 0.41 2.42 11.36
N HIS A 61 1.65 1.91 11.41
CA HIS A 61 2.08 0.95 12.42
C HIS A 61 1.96 1.52 13.84
N LYS A 62 2.46 2.75 14.07
CA LYS A 62 2.38 3.44 15.38
C LYS A 62 0.93 3.73 15.81
N ALA A 63 0.01 3.87 14.85
CA ALA A 63 -1.42 4.01 15.11
C ALA A 63 -2.13 2.67 15.39
N ASN A 64 -1.39 1.55 15.51
CA ASN A 64 -1.92 0.19 15.67
C ASN A 64 -2.91 -0.19 14.55
N ARG A 65 -2.64 0.26 13.32
CA ARG A 65 -3.43 -0.08 12.14
C ARG A 65 -2.69 -1.11 11.30
N PRO A 66 -3.38 -2.13 10.74
CA PRO A 66 -2.72 -3.12 9.89
C PRO A 66 -2.02 -2.45 8.70
N VAL A 67 -0.77 -2.80 8.49
CA VAL A 67 0.02 -2.28 7.37
C VAL A 67 1.03 -3.32 6.92
N GLU A 68 1.17 -3.47 5.60
CA GLU A 68 2.20 -4.28 4.98
C GLU A 68 2.99 -3.42 3.97
N LEU A 69 4.30 -3.64 3.88
CA LEU A 69 5.19 -2.91 2.99
C LEU A 69 6.00 -3.87 2.12
N HIS A 70 5.95 -3.65 0.81
CA HIS A 70 6.84 -4.24 -0.18
C HIS A 70 7.77 -3.16 -0.75
N ALA A 71 9.04 -3.20 -0.36
CA ALA A 71 10.07 -2.30 -0.88
C ALA A 71 11.00 -3.08 -1.83
N TYR A 72 10.96 -2.73 -3.11
CA TYR A 72 11.73 -3.40 -4.15
C TYR A 72 13.07 -2.69 -4.38
N ALA A 73 14.11 -3.46 -4.68
CA ALA A 73 15.42 -2.90 -4.99
C ALA A 73 15.40 -2.05 -6.28
N LYS A 74 14.62 -2.48 -7.28
CA LYS A 74 14.51 -1.83 -8.60
C LYS A 74 13.08 -1.90 -9.15
N GLY A 75 12.72 -0.90 -9.95
CA GLY A 75 11.42 -0.79 -10.60
C GLY A 75 11.08 0.63 -11.04
N GLY A 76 11.74 1.64 -10.49
CA GLY A 76 11.43 3.04 -10.74
C GLY A 76 10.02 3.43 -10.30
N HIS A 77 9.60 4.62 -10.73
CA HIS A 77 8.25 5.09 -10.49
C HIS A 77 7.27 4.43 -11.46
N GLY A 78 6.12 3.97 -10.94
CA GLY A 78 5.03 3.48 -11.79
C GLY A 78 5.33 2.18 -12.52
N PHE A 79 5.93 1.19 -11.86
CA PHE A 79 6.31 -0.11 -12.47
C PHE A 79 5.12 -0.98 -12.96
N GLY A 80 3.87 -0.51 -12.83
CA GLY A 80 2.69 -1.17 -13.40
C GLY A 80 2.51 -2.61 -12.91
N LEU A 81 2.41 -3.54 -13.87
CA LEU A 81 2.33 -4.99 -13.62
C LEU A 81 3.73 -5.63 -13.42
N GLY A 82 4.78 -4.83 -13.41
CA GLY A 82 6.16 -5.24 -13.16
C GLY A 82 7.09 -4.91 -14.32
N ILE A 83 8.38 -4.81 -13.99
CA ILE A 83 9.49 -4.66 -14.93
C ILE A 83 10.29 -5.97 -14.95
N GLU A 84 10.59 -6.46 -16.16
CA GLU A 84 11.39 -7.66 -16.37
C GLU A 84 12.77 -7.55 -15.69
N GLY A 85 13.24 -8.66 -15.11
CA GLY A 85 14.51 -8.69 -14.38
C GLY A 85 14.46 -8.01 -13.00
N THR A 86 13.29 -7.60 -12.54
CA THR A 86 13.05 -7.13 -11.16
C THR A 86 12.06 -8.05 -10.43
N THR A 87 11.84 -7.80 -9.15
CA THR A 87 10.83 -8.52 -8.35
C THR A 87 9.46 -7.85 -8.38
N THR A 88 9.33 -6.68 -9.03
CA THR A 88 8.06 -5.95 -9.10
C THR A 88 6.90 -6.69 -9.78
N PRO A 89 7.11 -7.69 -10.68
CA PRO A 89 6.00 -8.51 -11.18
C PRO A 89 5.22 -9.26 -10.09
N LEU A 90 5.84 -9.52 -8.94
CA LEU A 90 5.18 -10.19 -7.80
C LEU A 90 4.20 -9.29 -7.05
N MET A 91 4.21 -7.97 -7.29
CA MET A 91 3.44 -7.01 -6.51
C MET A 91 1.94 -7.33 -6.51
N LEU A 92 1.40 -7.72 -7.67
CA LEU A 92 -0.03 -8.03 -7.77
C LEU A 92 -0.37 -9.32 -6.99
N ASP A 93 0.44 -10.36 -7.10
CA ASP A 93 0.24 -11.61 -6.36
C ASP A 93 0.34 -11.38 -4.85
N GLN A 94 1.29 -10.56 -4.42
CA GLN A 94 1.45 -10.14 -3.02
C GLN A 94 0.24 -9.35 -2.54
N PHE A 95 -0.28 -8.42 -3.36
CA PHE A 95 -1.49 -7.67 -3.03
C PHE A 95 -2.72 -8.58 -2.91
N VAL A 96 -2.89 -9.55 -3.81
CA VAL A 96 -3.98 -10.54 -3.75
C VAL A 96 -3.84 -11.44 -2.52
N ALA A 97 -2.63 -11.91 -2.22
CA ALA A 97 -2.35 -12.70 -1.03
C ALA A 97 -2.67 -11.91 0.25
N TRP A 98 -2.30 -10.63 0.30
CA TRP A 98 -2.64 -9.72 1.38
C TRP A 98 -4.15 -9.51 1.52
N LEU A 99 -4.87 -9.33 0.40
CA LEU A 99 -6.34 -9.24 0.43
C LEU A 99 -6.98 -10.51 0.99
N ASN A 100 -6.45 -11.68 0.61
CA ASN A 100 -6.92 -12.97 1.12
C ASN A 100 -6.67 -13.10 2.64
N ALA A 101 -5.46 -12.77 3.09
CA ALA A 101 -5.09 -12.80 4.51
C ALA A 101 -5.94 -11.84 5.35
N GLY A 102 -6.32 -10.69 4.78
CA GLY A 102 -7.22 -9.71 5.38
C GLY A 102 -8.71 -10.07 5.32
N GLY A 103 -9.08 -11.19 4.67
CA GLY A 103 -10.47 -11.60 4.52
C GLY A 103 -11.30 -10.71 3.57
N PHE A 104 -10.62 -9.96 2.69
CA PHE A 104 -11.28 -9.05 1.74
C PHE A 104 -11.77 -9.74 0.46
N LEU A 105 -11.30 -10.96 0.19
CA LEU A 105 -11.75 -11.75 -0.94
C LEU A 105 -12.94 -12.62 -0.55
N LYS A 106 -13.95 -12.70 -1.42
CA LYS A 106 -15.02 -13.69 -1.28
C LYS A 106 -14.42 -15.07 -1.47
N SER A 107 -14.76 -16.02 -0.59
CA SER A 107 -14.41 -17.42 -0.79
C SER A 107 -14.96 -17.88 -2.15
N GLN A 108 -14.07 -18.34 -3.02
CA GLN A 108 -14.47 -19.10 -4.20
C GLN A 108 -15.04 -20.41 -3.66
N LYS A 109 -16.36 -20.59 -3.76
CA LYS A 109 -16.95 -21.93 -3.58
C LYS A 109 -16.31 -22.82 -4.64
N SER A 110 -15.55 -23.80 -4.21
CA SER A 110 -15.20 -24.94 -5.05
C SER A 110 -16.50 -25.66 -5.41
N GLU A 111 -16.89 -25.61 -6.68
CA GLU A 111 -17.84 -26.58 -7.26
C GLU A 111 -17.15 -27.93 -7.46
#